data_AF-A0ABD8AA73-F1
#
_entry.id   AF-A0ABD8AA73-F1
#
_cell.length_a   1.000
_cell.length_b   1.000
_cell.length_c   1.000
_cell.angle_alpha   90.00
_cell.angle_beta   90.00
_cell.angle_gamma   90.00
#
_symmetry.space_group_name_H-M   'P 1'
#
loop_
_entity.id
_entity.type
_entity.pdbx_description
1 polymer ?
#
loop_
_entity_poly.entity_id
_entity_poly.type
_entity_poly.pdbx_seq_one_letter_code
_entity_poly.pdbx_strand_id
1 'polypeptide(L)'
;MNAGIPVGAVITLVLGVWLCCIAAAQGTTIDEVGSVVAGEMVTISGTTNLAPGNRLIITVTPVGFEPTNKSASGRTSGTSGTAVVEEGSTTTNTWSFEADTTGFEPGEYVATVEWVEGDATASTTFAVTGAAPTTPAVTAVTPSTTAPTQSPTPTAAGPTVPLAAALAIGLTGHVLKRR
;
A
#
# COMPACT_ATOMS: atom_id res chain seq x y z
N MET A 1 -29.83 -34.28 -84.36
CA MET A 1 -31.00 -34.11 -83.46
C MET A 1 -30.51 -34.11 -82.02
N ASN A 2 -31.23 -33.47 -81.10
CA ASN A 2 -30.83 -33.26 -79.70
C ASN A 2 -31.51 -34.26 -78.75
N ALA A 3 -30.73 -34.90 -77.87
CA ALA A 3 -31.10 -35.51 -76.59
C ALA A 3 -29.85 -36.17 -76.00
N GLY A 4 -29.47 -36.03 -74.72
CA GLY A 4 -29.93 -35.14 -73.66
C GLY A 4 -29.13 -35.50 -72.41
N ILE A 5 -28.39 -34.56 -71.81
CA ILE A 5 -27.47 -34.88 -70.70
C ILE A 5 -28.26 -35.11 -69.41
N PRO A 6 -28.09 -36.25 -68.70
CA PRO A 6 -28.64 -36.41 -67.36
C PRO A 6 -27.89 -35.50 -66.38
N VAL A 7 -28.56 -34.45 -65.93
CA VAL A 7 -28.11 -33.60 -64.83
C VAL A 7 -28.10 -34.45 -63.55
N GLY A 8 -26.94 -35.01 -63.21
CA GLY A 8 -26.73 -35.93 -62.10
C GLY A 8 -25.65 -35.44 -61.15
N ALA A 9 -26.05 -34.60 -60.20
CA ALA A 9 -25.38 -34.25 -58.94
C ALA A 9 -23.88 -34.65 -58.78
N VAL A 10 -22.98 -33.80 -59.28
CA VAL A 10 -21.62 -33.70 -58.74
C VAL A 10 -21.53 -32.43 -57.91
N ILE A 11 -22.16 -32.46 -56.73
CA ILE A 11 -21.93 -31.46 -55.68
C ILE A 11 -20.63 -31.86 -54.99
N THR A 12 -19.50 -31.44 -55.56
CA THR A 12 -18.22 -31.56 -54.87
C THR A 12 -18.25 -30.61 -53.67
N LEU A 13 -18.39 -31.19 -52.50
CA LEU A 13 -18.49 -30.53 -51.21
C LEU A 13 -17.19 -29.76 -50.89
N VAL A 14 -17.08 -28.49 -51.30
CA VAL A 14 -15.98 -27.59 -50.89
C VAL A 14 -16.25 -27.06 -49.48
N LEU A 15 -16.41 -27.98 -48.52
CA LEU A 15 -16.16 -27.71 -47.10
C LEU A 15 -14.67 -27.95 -46.85
N GLY A 16 -13.86 -27.08 -47.46
CA GLY A 16 -12.43 -27.23 -47.63
C GLY A 16 -11.63 -26.19 -46.85
N VAL A 17 -11.86 -26.13 -45.53
CA VAL A 17 -10.96 -25.46 -44.57
C VAL A 17 -10.78 -23.95 -44.84
N TRP A 18 -11.71 -23.15 -44.31
CA TRP A 18 -11.32 -21.83 -43.80
C TRP A 18 -10.37 -22.10 -42.63
N LEU A 19 -9.07 -22.20 -42.94
CA LEU A 19 -8.03 -22.22 -41.94
C LEU A 19 -8.05 -20.81 -41.35
N CYS A 20 -8.91 -20.60 -40.35
CA CYS A 20 -8.70 -19.54 -39.39
C CYS A 20 -7.27 -19.74 -38.92
N CYS A 21 -6.37 -18.83 -39.28
CA CYS A 21 -5.00 -18.88 -38.83
C CYS A 21 -5.05 -18.79 -37.30
N ILE A 22 -4.90 -19.93 -36.63
CA ILE A 22 -4.70 -19.99 -35.18
C ILE A 22 -3.26 -19.53 -34.92
N ALA A 23 -2.96 -18.29 -35.29
CA ALA A 23 -1.98 -17.52 -34.58
C ALA A 23 -2.50 -17.44 -33.15
N ALA A 24 -1.70 -17.91 -32.18
CA ALA A 24 -2.01 -17.69 -30.79
C ALA A 24 -2.10 -16.18 -30.59
N ALA A 25 -3.31 -15.66 -30.32
CA ALA A 25 -3.50 -14.25 -30.06
C ALA A 25 -2.59 -13.86 -28.90
N GLN A 26 -1.81 -12.79 -29.07
CA GLN A 26 -0.90 -12.34 -28.03
C GLN A 26 -1.73 -11.85 -26.85
N GLY A 27 -1.48 -12.43 -25.67
CA GLY A 27 -2.35 -12.33 -24.53
C GLY A 27 -1.55 -12.29 -23.23
N THR A 28 -2.04 -11.50 -22.30
CA THR A 28 -1.57 -11.43 -20.93
C THR A 28 -2.77 -11.57 -20.00
N THR A 29 -2.51 -12.01 -18.78
CA THR A 29 -3.48 -12.18 -17.69
C THR A 29 -2.86 -11.59 -16.43
N ILE A 30 -3.70 -11.23 -15.47
CA ILE A 30 -3.26 -10.82 -14.12
C ILE A 30 -3.87 -11.81 -13.14
N ASP A 31 -3.07 -12.27 -12.19
CA ASP A 31 -3.53 -13.12 -11.08
C ASP A 31 -4.41 -12.31 -10.11
N GLU A 32 -5.15 -13.00 -9.24
CA GLU A 32 -5.95 -12.32 -8.21
C GLU A 32 -5.05 -11.71 -7.13
N VAL A 33 -5.06 -10.38 -7.01
CA VAL A 33 -4.24 -9.62 -6.04
C VAL A 33 -4.88 -9.58 -4.63
N GLY A 34 -6.21 -9.68 -4.55
CA GLY A 34 -6.94 -9.71 -3.28
C GLY A 34 -7.04 -8.34 -2.57
N SER A 35 -6.80 -8.33 -1.26
CA SER A 35 -6.83 -7.11 -0.42
C SER A 35 -5.44 -6.73 0.06
N VAL A 36 -5.06 -5.48 -0.14
CA VAL A 36 -3.72 -4.91 0.16
C VAL A 36 -3.82 -3.94 1.34
N VAL A 37 -2.73 -3.75 2.09
CA VAL A 37 -2.63 -2.71 3.13
C VAL A 37 -1.89 -1.50 2.57
N ALA A 38 -2.45 -0.30 2.72
CA ALA A 38 -1.84 0.94 2.26
C ALA A 38 -0.48 1.19 2.94
N GLY A 39 0.55 1.46 2.15
CA GLY A 39 1.93 1.67 2.63
C GLY A 39 2.80 0.41 2.66
N GLU A 40 2.32 -0.71 2.12
CA GLU A 40 3.10 -1.93 1.91
C GLU A 40 3.48 -2.12 0.43
N MET A 41 4.46 -2.98 0.17
CA MET A 41 4.77 -3.46 -1.17
C MET A 41 3.79 -4.58 -1.53
N VAL A 42 3.11 -4.49 -2.68
CA VAL A 42 2.29 -5.58 -3.22
C VAL A 42 2.89 -6.14 -4.50
N THR A 43 2.94 -7.46 -4.61
CA THR A 43 3.30 -8.16 -5.84
C THR A 43 2.07 -8.31 -6.72
N ILE A 44 2.12 -7.75 -7.93
CA ILE A 44 1.14 -7.98 -8.99
C ILE A 44 1.81 -8.90 -10.02
N SER A 45 1.26 -10.09 -10.21
CA SER A 45 1.79 -11.10 -11.14
C SER A 45 0.76 -11.51 -12.19
N GLY A 46 1.24 -12.27 -13.17
CA GLY A 46 0.35 -12.91 -14.13
C GLY A 46 1.08 -13.77 -15.13
N THR A 47 0.32 -14.29 -16.10
CA THR A 47 0.81 -15.22 -17.12
C THR A 47 0.57 -14.68 -18.53
N THR A 48 1.46 -15.03 -19.47
CA THR A 48 1.41 -14.53 -20.85
C THR A 48 2.01 -15.54 -21.84
N ASN A 49 1.65 -15.43 -23.12
CA ASN A 49 2.29 -16.15 -24.22
C ASN A 49 3.36 -15.31 -24.97
N LEU A 50 3.63 -14.09 -24.51
CA LEU A 50 4.72 -13.25 -25.03
C LEU A 50 6.08 -13.90 -24.75
N ALA A 51 7.07 -13.61 -25.59
CA ALA A 51 8.41 -14.17 -25.45
C ALA A 51 9.15 -13.59 -24.22
N PRO A 52 10.02 -14.37 -23.55
CA PRO A 52 10.85 -13.84 -22.46
C PRO A 52 11.72 -12.68 -22.92
N GLY A 53 11.89 -11.67 -22.05
CA GLY A 53 12.58 -10.42 -22.36
C GLY A 53 11.70 -9.30 -22.91
N ASN A 54 10.47 -9.58 -23.33
CA ASN A 54 9.48 -8.54 -23.65
C ASN A 54 9.14 -7.70 -22.41
N ARG A 55 8.71 -6.44 -22.62
CA ARG A 55 8.41 -5.50 -21.54
C ARG A 55 6.92 -5.19 -21.48
N LEU A 56 6.35 -5.35 -20.29
CA LEU A 56 4.99 -4.93 -19.97
C LEU A 56 5.05 -3.61 -19.21
N ILE A 57 4.18 -2.66 -19.54
CA ILE A 57 3.88 -1.50 -18.70
C ILE A 57 2.75 -1.92 -17.75
N ILE A 58 2.91 -1.60 -16.47
CA ILE A 58 1.90 -1.80 -15.44
C ILE A 58 1.56 -0.44 -14.87
N THR A 59 0.26 -0.13 -14.83
CA THR A 59 -0.28 1.11 -14.29
C THR A 59 -1.35 0.79 -13.26
N VAL A 60 -1.18 1.28 -12.05
CA VAL A 60 -2.10 1.12 -10.92
C VAL A 60 -2.72 2.47 -10.59
N THR A 61 -4.04 2.58 -10.71
CA THR A 61 -4.79 3.82 -10.49
C THR A 61 -6.02 3.59 -9.61
N PRO A 62 -6.46 4.60 -8.83
CA PRO A 62 -7.66 4.48 -8.01
C PRO A 62 -8.91 4.54 -8.89
N VAL A 63 -9.94 3.73 -8.58
CA VAL A 63 -11.20 3.64 -9.33
C VAL A 63 -12.13 4.80 -8.96
N GLY A 64 -11.73 6.00 -9.38
CA GLY A 64 -12.54 7.21 -9.29
C GLY A 64 -12.61 7.85 -7.91
N PHE A 65 -13.19 9.05 -7.87
CA PHE A 65 -13.20 9.90 -6.68
C PHE A 65 -14.29 9.49 -5.70
N GLU A 66 -13.91 8.88 -4.59
CA GLU A 66 -14.69 9.02 -3.36
C GLU A 66 -14.83 10.51 -2.99
N PRO A 67 -15.86 10.92 -2.22
CA PRO A 67 -16.02 12.31 -1.77
C PRO A 67 -14.90 12.75 -0.81
N THR A 68 -13.74 13.10 -1.37
CA THR A 68 -12.61 13.64 -0.62
C THR A 68 -13.07 14.80 0.26
N ASN A 69 -12.70 14.75 1.53
CA ASN A 69 -12.96 15.85 2.46
C ASN A 69 -12.38 17.14 1.87
N LYS A 70 -13.09 18.28 1.96
CA LYS A 70 -12.59 19.57 1.42
C LYS A 70 -11.22 20.02 1.96
N SER A 71 -10.74 19.42 3.06
CA SER A 71 -9.40 19.64 3.61
C SER A 71 -8.35 18.60 3.17
N ALA A 72 -8.74 17.52 2.49
CA ALA A 72 -7.81 16.55 1.92
C ALA A 72 -7.15 17.17 0.68
N SER A 73 -5.82 17.23 0.69
CA SER A 73 -5.06 17.65 -0.50
C SER A 73 -5.20 16.57 -1.55
N GLY A 74 -5.90 16.84 -2.65
CA GLY A 74 -6.28 15.85 -3.66
C GLY A 74 -5.11 15.17 -4.35
N ARG A 75 -4.53 14.15 -3.69
CA ARG A 75 -3.54 13.25 -4.23
C ARG A 75 -4.26 12.07 -4.85
N THR A 76 -4.33 12.07 -6.18
CA THR A 76 -4.54 10.84 -6.93
C THR A 76 -3.30 9.95 -6.72
N SER A 77 -3.35 9.09 -5.72
CA SER A 77 -2.27 8.13 -5.45
C SER A 77 -2.38 6.93 -6.36
N GLY A 78 -1.26 6.54 -6.97
CA GLY A 78 -1.15 5.44 -7.92
C GLY A 78 0.33 5.22 -8.24
N THR A 79 0.64 4.10 -8.89
CA THR A 79 2.02 3.78 -9.27
C THR A 79 2.07 3.18 -10.66
N SER A 80 3.22 3.28 -11.32
CA SER A 80 3.43 2.65 -12.63
C SER A 80 4.89 2.24 -12.80
N GLY A 81 5.12 1.24 -13.63
CA GLY A 81 6.45 0.72 -13.90
C GLY A 81 6.44 -0.30 -15.02
N THR A 82 7.51 -1.09 -15.11
CA THR A 82 7.63 -2.14 -16.12
C THR A 82 8.02 -3.47 -15.52
N ALA A 83 7.33 -4.54 -15.92
CA ALA A 83 7.78 -5.91 -15.71
C ALA A 83 8.48 -6.43 -16.97
N VAL A 84 9.41 -7.36 -16.78
CA VAL A 84 9.98 -8.16 -17.87
C VAL A 84 9.26 -9.50 -17.88
N VAL A 85 8.94 -10.02 -19.06
CA VAL A 85 8.42 -11.37 -19.21
C VAL A 85 9.56 -12.37 -18.96
N GLU A 86 9.34 -13.29 -18.02
CA GLU A 86 10.26 -14.34 -17.64
C GLU A 86 9.80 -15.70 -18.17
N GLU A 87 10.76 -16.61 -18.37
CA GLU A 87 10.50 -17.95 -18.87
C GLU A 87 9.76 -18.77 -17.80
N GLY A 88 8.54 -19.21 -18.13
CA GLY A 88 7.63 -19.83 -17.16
C GLY A 88 7.56 -21.35 -17.29
N SER A 89 6.34 -21.88 -17.30
CA SER A 89 6.09 -23.29 -17.64
C SER A 89 6.24 -23.53 -19.15
N THR A 90 6.34 -24.80 -19.56
CA THR A 90 6.52 -25.23 -20.97
C THR A 90 5.56 -24.60 -22.00
N THR A 91 4.40 -24.09 -21.56
CA THR A 91 3.36 -23.54 -22.43
C THR A 91 3.05 -22.07 -22.13
N THR A 92 3.56 -21.48 -21.04
CA THR A 92 3.14 -20.14 -20.59
C THR A 92 4.21 -19.47 -19.73
N ASN A 93 4.57 -18.25 -20.13
CA ASN A 93 5.55 -17.39 -19.47
C ASN A 93 4.89 -16.56 -18.36
N THR A 94 5.71 -16.04 -17.45
CA THR A 94 5.26 -15.31 -16.26
C THR A 94 5.82 -13.90 -16.23
N TRP A 95 5.19 -13.02 -15.46
CA TRP A 95 5.72 -11.69 -15.17
C TRP A 95 5.31 -11.28 -13.75
N SER A 96 6.07 -10.36 -13.17
CA SER A 96 5.83 -9.85 -11.82
C SER A 96 6.24 -8.38 -11.71
N PHE A 97 5.47 -7.61 -10.95
CA PHE A 97 5.70 -6.20 -10.66
C PHE A 97 5.48 -5.93 -9.17
N GLU A 98 6.46 -5.34 -8.49
CA GLU A 98 6.28 -4.84 -7.13
C GLU A 98 5.76 -3.40 -7.16
N ALA A 99 4.53 -3.21 -6.71
CA ALA A 99 3.88 -1.92 -6.57
C ALA A 99 4.07 -1.39 -5.13
N ASP A 100 4.74 -0.25 -4.99
CA ASP A 100 4.77 0.52 -3.74
C ASP A 100 3.42 1.23 -3.55
N THR A 101 2.69 0.90 -2.49
CA THR A 101 1.41 1.54 -2.13
C THR A 101 1.57 2.70 -1.15
N THR A 102 2.79 3.22 -0.95
CA THR A 102 3.05 4.37 -0.09
C THR A 102 2.25 5.59 -0.51
N GLY A 103 1.38 6.04 0.40
CA GLY A 103 0.49 7.18 0.19
C GLY A 103 -0.82 6.85 -0.54
N PHE A 104 -1.09 5.59 -0.85
CA PHE A 104 -2.39 5.15 -1.35
C PHE A 104 -3.46 5.40 -0.27
N GLU A 105 -4.60 5.96 -0.67
CA GLU A 105 -5.76 6.07 0.21
C GLU A 105 -6.54 4.74 0.20
N PRO A 106 -7.20 4.34 1.30
CA PRO A 106 -8.08 3.17 1.30
C PRO A 106 -9.19 3.32 0.26
N GLY A 107 -9.47 2.27 -0.51
CA GLY A 107 -10.40 2.32 -1.62
C GLY A 107 -10.16 1.23 -2.66
N GLU A 108 -10.82 1.36 -3.80
CA GLU A 108 -10.73 0.41 -4.92
C GLU A 108 -9.69 0.89 -5.96
N TYR A 109 -8.83 -0.01 -6.44
CA TYR A 109 -7.77 0.29 -7.39
C TYR A 109 -7.83 -0.67 -8.58
N VAL A 110 -7.56 -0.15 -9.78
CA VAL A 110 -7.39 -0.95 -11.00
C VAL A 110 -5.90 -1.03 -11.34
N ALA A 111 -5.42 -2.26 -11.52
CA ALA A 111 -4.15 -2.55 -12.16
C ALA A 111 -4.41 -2.89 -13.62
N THR A 112 -3.75 -2.17 -14.52
CA THR A 112 -3.79 -2.40 -15.98
C THR A 112 -2.39 -2.75 -16.47
N VAL A 113 -2.33 -3.75 -17.34
CA VAL A 113 -1.09 -4.27 -17.93
C VAL A 113 -1.20 -4.14 -19.45
N GLU A 114 -0.17 -3.58 -20.06
CA GLU A 114 -0.11 -3.32 -21.50
C GLU A 114 1.25 -3.77 -22.03
N TRP A 115 1.27 -4.49 -23.15
CA TRP A 115 2.51 -4.80 -23.85
C TRP A 115 2.90 -3.65 -24.79
N VAL A 116 4.17 -3.23 -24.76
CA VAL A 116 4.61 -2.02 -25.48
C VAL A 116 4.69 -2.23 -26.99
N GLU A 117 4.99 -3.46 -27.43
CA GLU A 117 5.22 -3.76 -28.84
C GLU A 117 4.01 -4.41 -29.57
N GLY A 118 2.81 -4.41 -28.96
CA GLY A 118 1.57 -4.88 -29.60
C GLY A 118 0.35 -4.88 -28.68
N ASP A 119 -0.74 -5.55 -29.10
CA ASP A 119 -2.09 -5.31 -28.55
C ASP A 119 -2.45 -6.13 -27.28
N ALA A 120 -1.49 -6.77 -26.62
CA ALA A 120 -1.76 -7.61 -25.45
C ALA A 120 -2.02 -6.75 -24.21
N THR A 121 -3.25 -6.79 -23.68
CA THR A 121 -3.65 -6.04 -22.48
C THR A 121 -4.49 -6.89 -21.53
N ALA A 122 -4.43 -6.57 -20.23
CA ALA A 122 -5.31 -7.09 -19.20
C ALA A 122 -5.54 -6.03 -18.11
N SER A 123 -6.64 -6.15 -17.37
CA SER A 123 -6.88 -5.35 -16.18
C SER A 123 -7.54 -6.17 -15.07
N THR A 124 -7.28 -5.79 -13.83
CA THR A 124 -7.88 -6.38 -12.63
C THR A 124 -8.09 -5.32 -11.57
N THR A 125 -9.01 -5.57 -10.65
CA THR A 125 -9.35 -4.66 -9.55
C THR A 125 -8.97 -5.30 -8.23
N PHE A 126 -8.43 -4.50 -7.31
CA PHE A 126 -8.10 -4.92 -5.95
C PHE A 126 -8.45 -3.85 -4.93
N ALA A 127 -8.67 -4.26 -3.68
CA ALA A 127 -9.05 -3.36 -2.60
C ALA A 127 -7.83 -2.99 -1.76
N VAL A 128 -7.63 -1.70 -1.50
CA VAL A 128 -6.63 -1.19 -0.56
C VAL A 128 -7.32 -0.82 0.75
N THR A 129 -6.81 -1.39 1.84
CA THR A 129 -7.29 -1.20 3.20
C THR A 129 -6.37 -0.24 3.95
N GLY A 130 -6.91 0.51 4.92
CA GLY A 130 -6.10 1.39 5.75
C GLY A 130 -5.17 0.60 6.67
N ALA A 131 -3.90 0.99 6.74
CA ALA A 131 -2.98 0.47 7.73
C ALA A 131 -3.58 0.63 9.14
N ALA A 132 -3.57 -0.45 9.92
CA ALA A 132 -3.98 -0.40 11.30
C ALA A 132 -3.11 0.63 12.04
N PRO A 133 -3.68 1.49 12.91
CA PRO A 133 -2.90 2.50 13.62
C PRO A 133 -1.86 1.78 14.47
N THR A 134 -0.59 1.94 14.11
CA THR A 134 0.55 1.47 14.90
C THR A 134 0.49 2.22 16.23
N THR A 135 -0.09 1.57 17.25
CA THR A 135 -0.01 2.08 18.62
C THR A 135 1.47 2.15 18.95
N PRO A 136 2.06 3.34 19.15
CA PRO A 136 3.46 3.42 19.49
C PRO A 136 3.61 2.67 20.81
N ALA A 137 4.47 1.65 20.83
CA ALA A 137 4.85 0.99 22.06
C ALA A 137 5.52 2.06 22.94
N VAL A 138 4.76 2.62 23.87
CA VAL A 138 5.27 3.54 24.88
C VAL A 138 6.30 2.75 25.66
N THR A 139 7.57 2.99 25.36
CA THR A 139 8.67 2.48 26.17
C THR A 139 8.50 3.14 27.53
N ALA A 140 7.92 2.38 28.47
CA ALA A 140 7.69 2.85 29.82
C ALA A 140 9.05 3.10 30.46
N VAL A 141 9.49 4.37 30.44
CA VAL A 141 10.65 4.82 31.18
C VAL A 141 10.36 4.52 32.64
N THR A 142 10.99 3.47 33.15
CA THR A 142 10.75 3.02 34.52
C THR A 142 11.23 4.13 35.46
N PRO A 143 10.34 4.73 36.28
CA PRO A 143 10.79 5.72 37.26
C PRO A 143 11.61 4.97 38.30
N SER A 144 12.93 5.20 38.30
CA SER A 144 13.84 4.63 39.29
C SER A 144 13.51 5.19 40.67
N THR A 145 12.71 4.43 41.42
CA THR A 145 12.28 4.78 42.78
C THR A 145 13.50 4.86 43.68
N THR A 146 13.90 6.08 44.06
CA THR A 146 14.87 6.28 45.13
C THR A 146 14.19 5.97 46.46
N ALA A 147 14.82 5.14 47.28
CA ALA A 147 14.25 4.67 48.54
C ALA A 147 13.96 5.83 49.51
N PRO A 148 12.90 5.73 50.35
CA PRO A 148 12.60 6.75 51.34
C PRO A 148 13.69 6.81 52.41
N THR A 149 14.44 7.92 52.45
CA THR A 149 15.33 8.22 53.58
C THR A 149 14.46 8.65 54.76
N GLN A 150 14.51 7.91 55.85
CA GLN A 150 13.71 8.18 57.05
C GLN A 150 14.18 9.48 57.71
N SER A 151 13.24 10.40 57.96
CA SER A 151 13.49 11.60 58.74
C SER A 151 13.41 11.29 60.24
N PRO A 152 14.37 11.70 61.08
CA PRO A 152 14.31 11.46 62.52
C PRO A 152 13.19 12.28 63.17
N THR A 153 12.43 11.64 64.05
CA THR A 153 11.31 12.22 64.81
C THR A 153 11.77 13.34 65.76
N PRO A 154 11.19 14.55 65.70
CA PRO A 154 11.30 15.53 66.77
C PRO A 154 10.19 15.30 67.82
N THR A 155 10.53 14.63 68.92
CA THR A 155 9.67 14.57 70.12
C THR A 155 9.72 15.92 70.84
N ALA A 156 8.54 16.53 71.06
CA ALA A 156 8.44 17.80 71.78
C ALA A 156 8.50 17.59 73.31
N ALA A 157 9.43 18.29 73.99
CA ALA A 157 9.42 18.42 75.45
C ALA A 157 10.19 19.66 75.94
N GLY A 158 9.54 20.51 76.74
CA GLY A 158 10.20 21.38 77.73
C GLY A 158 10.66 22.78 77.29
N PRO A 159 10.22 23.85 77.97
CA PRO A 159 10.84 25.17 77.88
C PRO A 159 11.88 25.37 79.00
N THR A 160 13.12 25.76 78.68
CA THR A 160 14.01 26.42 79.66
C THR A 160 15.10 27.26 78.96
N VAL A 161 15.15 28.54 79.32
CA VAL A 161 16.15 29.57 78.97
C VAL A 161 17.31 29.54 80.01
N PRO A 162 18.41 30.32 79.91
CA PRO A 162 18.97 31.13 78.81
C PRO A 162 20.50 30.93 78.60
N LEU A 163 21.13 31.74 77.73
CA LEU A 163 22.22 32.71 78.08
C LEU A 163 23.14 33.06 76.88
N ALA A 164 23.28 34.36 76.56
CA ALA A 164 24.38 35.12 75.88
C ALA A 164 25.25 34.43 74.77
N ALA A 165 25.65 35.03 73.64
CA ALA A 165 25.74 36.42 73.14
C ALA A 165 26.10 36.37 71.61
N ALA A 166 26.18 37.44 70.80
CA ALA A 166 25.53 38.77 70.71
C ALA A 166 26.03 39.46 69.40
N LEU A 167 25.42 40.59 68.98
CA LEU A 167 25.85 41.51 67.89
C LEU A 167 25.79 40.94 66.44
N ALA A 168 25.41 41.67 65.38
CA ALA A 168 24.94 43.06 65.23
C ALA A 168 24.10 43.31 63.94
N ILE A 169 23.08 44.18 64.05
CA ILE A 169 22.64 45.29 63.15
C ILE A 169 22.41 45.06 61.62
N GLY A 170 21.21 45.43 61.15
CA GLY A 170 20.89 45.76 59.74
C GLY A 170 19.39 45.53 59.37
N LEU A 171 18.40 46.40 59.68
CA LEU A 171 17.97 47.61 58.93
C LEU A 171 17.75 47.36 57.41
N THR A 172 16.59 47.64 56.74
CA THR A 172 15.31 48.31 57.12
C THR A 172 14.19 48.01 56.08
N GLY A 173 12.90 48.19 56.44
CA GLY A 173 11.77 48.48 55.51
C GLY A 173 11.01 47.26 54.94
N HIS A 174 9.71 46.98 55.17
CA HIS A 174 8.51 47.83 55.39
C HIS A 174 8.21 48.68 54.13
N VAL A 175 7.07 48.65 53.42
CA VAL A 175 5.62 48.81 53.76
C VAL A 175 4.83 48.34 52.49
N LEU A 176 3.92 47.36 52.50
CA LEU A 176 2.50 47.33 52.96
C LEU A 176 1.44 47.63 51.86
N LYS A 177 0.30 46.96 52.02
CA LYS A 177 -1.07 47.36 51.66
C LYS A 177 -1.55 47.20 50.20
N ARG A 178 -2.27 46.10 50.01
CA ARG A 178 -3.49 46.05 49.19
C ARG A 178 -4.44 47.20 49.55
N ARG A 179 -5.16 47.74 48.56
CA ARG A 179 -6.62 47.64 48.53
C ARG A 179 -7.03 47.17 47.14
#